data_AF-A0A0M0T530-F1
#
_entry.id   AF-A0A0M0T530-F1
#
_cell.length_a   1.000
_cell.length_b   1.000
_cell.length_c   1.000
_cell.angle_alpha   90.00
_cell.angle_beta   90.00
_cell.angle_gamma   90.00
#
_symmetry.space_group_name_H-M   'P 1'
#
loop_
_entity.id
_entity.type
_entity.pdbx_description
1 polymer ?
#
loop_
_entity_poly.entity_id
_entity_poly.type
_entity_poly.pdbx_seq_one_letter_code
_entity_poly.pdbx_strand_id
1 'polypeptide(L)'
;MHDLMPPINTPGNVFDDGDPSTGLPGTIVPADWLNDVQFSVRDLQQECKNILAKAGITPDPRKQSQLADAITAIVAKGWLEKAKNGADILDKQAFVKNLGLSELGYRTIGNGPNQIPDMSFFSSTANSFRVPSGY
;
A
#
# COMPACT_ATOMS: atom_id res chain seq x y z
N MET A 1 14.03 7.15 14.36
CA MET A 1 14.48 5.82 14.81
C MET A 1 15.75 6.05 15.58
N HIS A 2 15.75 5.64 16.84
CA HIS A 2 16.91 5.70 17.72
C HIS A 2 18.07 4.91 17.10
N ASP A 3 19.29 5.39 17.33
CA ASP A 3 20.50 4.71 16.88
C ASP A 3 20.66 3.35 17.59
N LEU A 4 21.63 2.55 17.12
CA LEU A 4 21.97 1.31 17.82
C LEU A 4 22.40 1.63 19.24
N MET A 5 21.77 0.92 20.19
CA MET A 5 22.10 0.99 21.60
C MET A 5 23.58 0.66 21.83
N PRO A 6 24.29 1.41 22.69
CA PRO A 6 25.69 1.15 22.96
C PRO A 6 25.86 -0.20 23.67
N PRO A 7 27.01 -0.87 23.47
CA PRO A 7 27.34 -2.07 24.23
C PRO A 7 27.46 -1.75 25.72
N ILE A 8 27.22 -2.76 26.55
CA ILE A 8 27.46 -2.66 27.99
C ILE A 8 28.98 -2.69 28.23
N ASN A 9 29.47 -1.89 29.18
CA ASN A 9 30.89 -1.81 29.49
C ASN A 9 31.37 -3.02 30.33
N THR A 10 31.36 -4.19 29.71
CA THR A 10 31.84 -5.48 30.24
C THR A 10 32.74 -6.15 29.19
N PRO A 11 33.59 -7.12 29.57
CA PRO A 11 34.43 -7.84 28.60
C PRO A 11 33.64 -8.49 27.45
N GLY A 12 32.40 -8.92 27.72
CA GLY A 12 31.51 -9.52 26.74
C GLY A 12 30.62 -8.54 25.99
N ASN A 13 30.67 -7.24 26.31
CA ASN A 13 29.78 -6.20 25.79
C ASN A 13 28.27 -6.44 26.07
N VAL A 14 27.94 -7.27 27.06
CA VAL A 14 26.59 -7.70 27.45
C VAL A 14 26.42 -7.67 28.97
N PHE A 15 25.19 -7.87 29.46
CA PHE A 15 24.95 -8.08 30.88
C PHE A 15 25.42 -9.47 31.31
N ASP A 16 26.02 -9.55 32.50
CA ASP A 16 26.45 -10.77 33.15
C ASP A 16 25.78 -10.87 34.52
N ASP A 17 25.31 -12.06 34.91
CA ASP A 17 24.62 -12.30 36.19
C ASP A 17 25.56 -12.24 37.41
N GLY A 18 26.87 -12.21 37.17
CA GLY A 18 27.90 -12.40 38.19
C GLY A 18 28.07 -13.86 38.58
N ASP A 19 28.89 -14.12 39.60
CA ASP A 19 29.14 -15.45 40.14
C ASP A 19 29.22 -15.39 41.69
N PRO A 20 28.15 -15.80 42.39
CA PRO A 20 28.10 -15.81 43.84
C PRO A 20 29.16 -16.71 44.51
N SER A 21 29.65 -17.74 43.80
CA SER A 21 30.64 -18.68 44.35
C SER A 21 32.05 -18.08 44.41
N THR A 22 32.32 -17.08 43.56
CA THR A 22 33.58 -16.33 43.51
C THR A 22 33.45 -14.90 44.05
N GLY A 23 32.23 -14.46 44.37
CA GLY A 23 31.94 -13.11 44.85
C GLY A 23 31.89 -12.05 43.75
N LEU A 24 31.82 -12.46 42.48
CA LEU A 24 31.70 -11.55 41.34
C LEU A 24 30.26 -10.99 41.28
N PRO A 25 30.04 -9.68 41.39
CA PRO A 25 28.71 -9.10 41.27
C PRO A 25 28.22 -9.10 39.82
N GLY A 26 26.90 -9.14 39.63
CA GLY A 26 26.28 -8.96 38.33
C GLY A 26 26.36 -7.52 37.82
N THR A 27 26.21 -7.37 36.51
CA THR A 27 26.28 -6.07 35.83
C THR A 27 25.04 -5.23 36.11
N ILE A 28 25.24 -4.01 36.61
CA ILE A 28 24.13 -3.07 36.82
C ILE A 28 23.57 -2.58 35.48
N VAL A 29 22.27 -2.34 35.43
CA VAL A 29 21.61 -1.73 34.26
C VAL A 29 21.89 -0.22 34.26
N PRO A 30 22.68 0.31 33.31
CA PRO A 30 22.94 1.74 33.25
C PRO A 30 21.70 2.50 32.77
N ALA A 31 21.57 3.75 33.19
CA ALA A 31 20.45 4.61 32.77
C ALA A 31 20.40 4.78 31.25
N ASP A 32 21.57 4.91 30.61
CA ASP A 32 21.69 5.02 29.15
C ASP A 32 21.01 3.83 28.44
N TRP A 33 21.15 2.62 28.96
CA TRP A 33 20.49 1.44 28.40
C TRP A 33 18.96 1.53 28.51
N LEU A 34 18.41 1.88 29.67
CA LEU A 34 16.96 2.01 29.85
C LEU A 34 16.37 3.18 29.06
N ASN A 35 17.11 4.28 28.94
CA ASN A 35 16.72 5.42 28.13
C ASN A 35 16.67 5.04 26.65
N ASP A 36 17.66 4.31 26.15
CA ASP A 36 17.69 3.86 24.75
C ASP A 36 16.57 2.87 24.43
N VAL A 37 16.25 1.95 25.34
CA VAL A 37 15.05 1.09 25.23
C VAL A 37 13.80 1.96 25.15
N GLN A 38 13.65 2.94 26.05
CA GLN A 38 12.49 3.83 26.06
C GLN A 38 12.36 4.61 24.74
N PHE A 39 13.45 5.19 24.24
CA PHE A 39 13.43 5.92 22.97
C PHE A 39 13.11 5.01 21.79
N SER A 40 13.70 3.83 21.72
CA SER A 40 13.43 2.84 20.67
C SER A 40 11.95 2.42 20.65
N VAL A 41 11.36 2.14 21.82
CA VAL A 41 9.94 1.80 21.93
C VAL A 41 9.05 2.97 21.51
N ARG A 42 9.39 4.20 21.92
CA ARG A 42 8.63 5.41 21.53
C ARG A 42 8.69 5.66 20.03
N ASP A 43 9.83 5.44 19.40
CA ASP A 43 10.00 5.58 17.96
C ASP A 43 9.15 4.55 17.21
N LEU A 44 9.16 3.28 17.62
CA LEU A 44 8.28 2.25 17.04
C LEU A 44 6.81 2.60 17.23
N GLN A 45 6.41 3.10 18.41
CA GLN A 45 5.05 3.56 18.65
C GLN A 45 4.67 4.74 17.74
N GLN A 46 5.58 5.68 17.50
CA GLN A 46 5.35 6.81 16.61
C GLN A 46 5.20 6.36 15.14
N GLU A 47 6.04 5.43 14.67
CA GLU A 47 5.90 4.85 13.33
C GLU A 47 4.57 4.12 13.17
N CYS A 48 4.16 3.32 14.15
CA CYS A 48 2.84 2.70 14.17
C CYS A 48 1.72 3.75 14.09
N LYS A 49 1.81 4.86 14.85
CA LYS A 49 0.83 5.95 14.78
C LYS A 49 0.84 6.66 13.41
N ASN A 50 2.00 6.83 12.79
CA ASN A 50 2.12 7.40 11.44
C ASN A 50 1.42 6.51 10.41
N ILE A 51 1.54 5.17 10.52
CA ILE A 51 0.83 4.20 9.68
C ILE A 51 -0.69 4.34 9.87
N LEU A 52 -1.18 4.41 11.12
CA LEU A 52 -2.60 4.61 11.41
C LEU A 52 -3.12 5.93 10.81
N ALA A 53 -2.37 7.02 10.96
CA ALA A 53 -2.73 8.33 10.42
C ALA A 53 -2.81 8.31 8.88
N LYS A 54 -1.86 7.65 8.20
CA LYS A 54 -1.88 7.48 6.74
C LYS A 54 -3.09 6.67 6.26
N ALA A 55 -3.55 5.71 7.06
CA ALA A 55 -4.79 4.99 6.80
C ALA A 55 -6.05 5.83 7.07
N GLY A 56 -5.96 6.92 7.85
CA GLY A 56 -7.10 7.71 8.34
C GLY A 56 -7.75 7.12 9.59
N ILE A 57 -7.01 6.32 10.35
CA ILE A 57 -7.47 5.66 11.58
C ILE A 57 -6.97 6.44 12.80
N THR A 58 -7.87 6.74 13.74
CA THR A 58 -7.48 7.32 15.04
C THR A 58 -6.99 6.21 15.97
N PRO A 59 -5.82 6.35 16.61
CA PRO A 59 -5.30 5.32 17.51
C PRO A 59 -6.23 5.07 18.72
N ASP A 60 -6.49 3.81 19.03
CA ASP A 60 -7.27 3.38 20.20
C ASP A 60 -6.44 2.40 21.06
N PRO A 61 -6.13 2.74 22.33
CA PRO A 61 -5.36 1.87 23.21
C PRO A 61 -6.08 0.56 23.58
N ARG A 62 -7.40 0.47 23.40
CA ARG A 62 -8.18 -0.74 23.68
C ARG A 62 -8.24 -1.70 22.49
N LYS A 63 -7.74 -1.30 21.32
CA LYS A 63 -7.83 -2.05 20.08
C LYS A 63 -6.47 -2.61 19.64
N GLN A 64 -6.38 -3.92 19.51
CA GLN A 64 -5.13 -4.62 19.14
C GLN A 64 -5.01 -4.96 17.64
N SER A 65 -6.04 -4.71 16.83
CA SER A 65 -6.03 -4.97 15.37
C SER A 65 -5.70 -3.74 14.52
N GLN A 66 -5.52 -2.56 15.12
CA GLN A 66 -5.48 -1.29 14.39
C GLN A 66 -4.35 -1.19 13.35
N LEU A 67 -3.18 -1.78 13.63
CA LEU A 67 -2.07 -1.77 12.67
C LEU A 67 -2.40 -2.62 11.44
N ALA A 68 -3.02 -3.78 11.63
CA ALA A 68 -3.48 -4.63 10.54
C ALA A 68 -4.55 -3.90 9.70
N ASP A 69 -5.54 -3.29 10.37
CA ASP A 69 -6.60 -2.52 9.71
C ASP A 69 -6.01 -1.36 8.87
N ALA A 70 -5.00 -0.67 9.39
CA ALA A 70 -4.34 0.42 8.69
C ALA A 70 -3.57 -0.05 7.45
N ILE A 71 -2.81 -1.15 7.56
CA ILE A 71 -2.10 -1.74 6.42
C ILE A 71 -3.10 -2.16 5.34
N THR A 72 -4.18 -2.86 5.72
CA THR A 72 -5.24 -3.24 4.79
C THR A 72 -5.84 -2.02 4.09
N ALA A 73 -6.15 -0.94 4.83
CA ALA A 73 -6.71 0.28 4.25
C ALA A 73 -5.73 0.98 3.30
N ILE A 74 -4.44 1.05 3.64
CA ILE A 74 -3.40 1.66 2.79
C ILE A 74 -3.24 0.87 1.49
N VAL A 75 -3.19 -0.46 1.55
CA VAL A 75 -3.07 -1.32 0.37
C VAL A 75 -4.32 -1.22 -0.51
N ALA A 76 -5.51 -1.20 0.10
CA ALA A 76 -6.77 -1.11 -0.64
C ALA A 76 -6.95 0.21 -1.41
N LYS A 77 -6.48 1.35 -0.87
CA LYS A 77 -6.48 2.65 -1.59
C LYS A 77 -5.57 2.66 -2.84
N GLY A 78 -4.73 1.65 -3.02
CA GLY A 78 -3.83 1.58 -4.17
C GLY A 78 -4.46 1.04 -5.45
N TRP A 79 -5.58 0.31 -5.37
CA TRP A 79 -6.04 -0.55 -6.47
C TRP A 79 -7.48 -0.23 -6.90
N LEU A 80 -7.62 0.24 -8.14
CA LEU A 80 -8.90 0.47 -8.81
C LEU A 80 -9.86 1.35 -8.00
N GLU A 81 -9.35 2.46 -7.46
CA GLU A 81 -10.18 3.40 -6.72
C GLU A 81 -11.30 3.93 -7.63
N LYS A 82 -12.57 3.74 -7.23
CA LYS A 82 -13.73 4.15 -8.05
C LYS A 82 -13.64 5.62 -8.50
N ALA A 83 -13.18 6.51 -7.63
CA ALA A 83 -13.06 7.93 -7.93
C ALA A 83 -11.96 8.26 -8.95
N LYS A 84 -10.96 7.39 -9.11
CA LYS A 84 -9.86 7.58 -10.06
C LYS A 84 -10.18 7.09 -11.47
N ASN A 85 -11.31 6.40 -11.67
CA ASN A 85 -11.74 5.89 -12.98
C ASN A 85 -10.61 5.19 -13.75
N GLY A 86 -9.81 4.36 -13.07
CA GLY A 86 -8.71 3.61 -13.65
C GLY A 86 -7.45 4.42 -13.95
N ALA A 87 -7.34 5.68 -13.51
CA ALA A 87 -6.12 6.48 -13.63
C ALA A 87 -4.95 5.92 -12.82
N ASP A 88 -5.25 5.16 -11.78
CA ASP A 88 -4.33 4.43 -10.89
C ASP A 88 -3.82 3.10 -11.46
N ILE A 89 -4.34 2.63 -12.59
CA ILE A 89 -3.83 1.44 -13.27
C ILE A 89 -2.47 1.76 -13.88
N LEU A 90 -1.41 1.12 -13.36
CA LEU A 90 -0.03 1.33 -13.79
C LEU A 90 0.18 0.97 -15.27
N ASP A 91 -0.31 -0.19 -15.69
CA ASP A 91 -0.28 -0.65 -17.08
C ASP A 91 -1.71 -0.91 -17.59
N LYS A 92 -2.30 0.12 -18.18
CA LYS A 92 -3.66 0.07 -18.74
C LYS A 92 -3.75 -0.90 -19.93
N GLN A 93 -2.69 -1.04 -20.71
CA GLN A 93 -2.69 -1.93 -21.88
C GLN A 93 -2.69 -3.39 -21.45
N ALA A 94 -1.82 -3.77 -20.50
CA ALA A 94 -1.82 -5.10 -19.92
C ALA A 94 -3.14 -5.41 -19.19
N PHE A 95 -3.69 -4.44 -18.46
CA PHE A 95 -5.00 -4.58 -17.80
C PHE A 95 -6.11 -4.91 -18.81
N VAL A 96 -6.20 -4.16 -19.92
CA VAL A 96 -7.19 -4.39 -20.98
C VAL A 96 -6.99 -5.75 -21.65
N LYS A 97 -5.74 -6.14 -21.96
CA LYS A 97 -5.42 -7.47 -22.50
C LYS A 97 -5.86 -8.60 -21.57
N ASN A 98 -5.62 -8.46 -20.27
CA ASN A 98 -5.98 -9.47 -19.26
C ASN A 98 -7.49 -9.61 -19.08
N LEU A 99 -8.27 -8.56 -19.37
CA LEU A 99 -9.73 -8.64 -19.46
C LEU A 99 -10.22 -9.38 -20.72
N GLY A 100 -9.32 -9.83 -21.59
CA GLY A 100 -9.66 -10.46 -22.87
C GLY A 100 -10.16 -9.47 -23.91
N LEU A 101 -10.01 -8.16 -23.66
CA LEU A 101 -10.31 -7.13 -24.65
C LEU A 101 -9.15 -7.10 -25.65
N SER A 102 -9.44 -7.35 -26.92
CA SER A 102 -8.46 -7.19 -27.99
C SER A 102 -8.18 -5.70 -28.24
N GLU A 103 -7.12 -5.38 -28.99
CA GLU A 103 -6.86 -4.01 -29.45
C GLU A 103 -8.05 -3.40 -30.24
N LEU A 104 -8.98 -4.24 -30.71
CA LEU A 104 -10.23 -3.84 -31.37
C LEU A 104 -11.32 -3.35 -30.40
N GLY A 105 -11.15 -3.54 -29.08
CA GLY A 105 -12.06 -3.02 -28.05
C GLY A 105 -12.06 -1.49 -27.93
N TYR A 106 -11.17 -0.80 -28.67
CA TYR A 106 -11.07 0.66 -28.73
C TYR A 106 -11.67 1.28 -29.99
N ARG A 107 -12.55 0.58 -30.72
CA ARG A 107 -13.25 1.24 -31.84
C ARG A 107 -14.08 2.40 -31.29
N THR A 108 -13.64 3.61 -31.57
CA THR A 108 -14.35 4.82 -31.18
C THR A 108 -15.69 4.90 -31.91
N ILE A 109 -16.68 5.54 -31.29
CA ILE A 109 -17.94 5.84 -31.97
C ILE A 109 -17.65 6.87 -33.07
N GLY A 110 -18.02 6.56 -34.32
CA GLY A 110 -17.75 7.40 -35.48
C GLY A 110 -17.88 6.69 -36.82
N ASN A 111 -17.74 7.45 -37.92
CA ASN A 111 -18.04 6.99 -39.28
C ASN A 111 -16.79 6.72 -40.14
N GLY A 112 -15.60 6.81 -39.55
CA GLY A 112 -14.32 6.57 -40.21
C GLY A 112 -13.88 5.10 -40.22
N PRO A 113 -12.77 4.78 -40.90
CA PRO A 113 -12.18 3.45 -40.87
C PRO A 113 -11.89 2.99 -39.44
N ASN A 114 -12.15 1.71 -39.14
CA ASN A 114 -11.97 1.12 -37.81
C ASN A 114 -12.77 1.77 -36.66
N GLN A 115 -13.91 2.41 -36.94
CA GLN A 115 -14.84 2.93 -35.94
C GLN A 115 -16.14 2.09 -35.86
N ILE A 116 -16.95 2.33 -34.83
CA ILE A 116 -18.32 1.80 -34.72
C ILE A 116 -19.27 2.96 -35.03
N PRO A 117 -19.98 2.94 -36.16
CA PRO A 117 -20.98 3.98 -36.45
C PRO A 117 -22.11 3.96 -35.42
N ASP A 118 -22.57 5.14 -35.01
CA ASP A 118 -23.80 5.24 -34.21
C ASP A 118 -25.05 4.95 -35.06
N MET A 119 -26.22 4.95 -34.42
CA MET A 119 -27.48 4.64 -35.11
C MET A 119 -27.85 5.69 -36.18
N SER A 120 -27.37 6.93 -36.07
CA SER A 120 -27.67 8.01 -37.04
C SER A 120 -26.96 7.79 -38.38
N PHE A 121 -25.83 7.09 -38.39
CA PHE A 121 -25.13 6.72 -39.63
C PHE A 121 -25.97 5.84 -40.56
N PHE A 122 -26.89 5.05 -39.99
CA PHE A 122 -27.78 4.14 -40.70
C PHE A 122 -29.12 4.80 -41.08
N SER A 123 -29.19 6.13 -41.18
CA SER A 123 -30.43 6.84 -41.55
C SER A 123 -31.06 6.30 -42.84
N SER A 124 -32.39 6.21 -42.87
CA SER A 124 -33.16 5.91 -44.09
C SER A 124 -33.61 7.19 -44.81
N THR A 125 -33.83 7.07 -46.12
CA THR A 125 -34.63 8.02 -46.91
C THR A 125 -35.91 7.33 -47.38
N ALA A 126 -36.82 8.07 -48.03
CA ALA A 126 -38.17 7.61 -48.38
C ALA A 126 -38.24 6.24 -49.10
N ASN A 127 -37.15 5.80 -49.73
CA ASN A 127 -37.09 4.51 -50.45
C ASN A 127 -35.77 3.73 -50.25
N SER A 128 -34.93 4.07 -49.25
CA SER A 128 -33.68 3.33 -49.01
C SER A 128 -33.28 3.32 -47.53
N PHE A 129 -32.66 2.22 -47.08
CA PHE A 129 -32.07 2.10 -45.75
C PHE A 129 -30.59 1.77 -45.90
N ARG A 130 -29.73 2.52 -45.20
CA ARG A 130 -28.29 2.23 -45.20
C ARG A 130 -28.04 1.12 -44.17
N VAL A 131 -27.56 -0.04 -44.64
CA VAL A 131 -27.22 -1.19 -43.80
C VAL A 131 -25.70 -1.31 -43.61
N PRO A 132 -25.22 -1.95 -42.53
CA PRO A 132 -23.83 -2.36 -42.44
C PRO A 132 -23.48 -3.27 -43.62
N SER A 133 -22.45 -2.90 -44.40
CA SER A 133 -22.01 -3.68 -45.56
C SER A 133 -21.11 -4.85 -45.21
N GLY A 134 -20.65 -4.95 -43.94
CA GLY A 134 -19.94 -6.12 -43.40
C GLY A 134 -18.54 -6.42 -43.96
N TYR A 135 -18.03 -5.60 -44.89
CA TYR A 135 -16.66 -5.67 -45.42
C TYR A 135 -15.69 -4.85 -44.57
#